data_AF-A0A961H852-F1
#
_entry.id   AF-A0A961H852-F1
#
_cell.length_a   1.000
_cell.length_b   1.000
_cell.length_c   1.000
_cell.angle_alpha   90.00
_cell.angle_beta   90.00
_cell.angle_gamma   90.00
#
_symmetry.space_group_name_H-M   'P 1'
#
loop_
_entity.id
_entity.type
_entity.pdbx_description
1 polymer ?
#
loop_
_entity_poly.entity_id
_entity_poly.type
_entity_poly.pdbx_seq_one_letter_code
_entity_poly.pdbx_strand_id
1 'polypeptide(L)' 'DAVEALIGDVVDEFGRLDLYCSNAGIGTGMGIDATDDLWHRMFDVNVMGTVNAARAFLPVVRSQG' A
#
# COMPACT_ATOMS: atom_id res chain seq x y z
N ASP A 1 6.78 1.97 -7.84
CA ASP A 1 7.09 0.87 -8.78
C ASP A 1 5.95 -0.15 -8.89
N ALA A 2 5.90 -1.23 -8.10
CA ALA A 2 4.91 -2.30 -8.33
C ALA A 2 3.44 -1.87 -8.16
N VAL A 3 3.14 -1.03 -7.14
CA VAL A 3 1.78 -0.50 -6.92
C VAL A 3 1.38 0.47 -8.03
N GLU A 4 2.31 1.29 -8.52
CA GLU A 4 2.06 2.24 -9.62
C GLU A 4 1.79 1.50 -10.94
N ALA A 5 2.55 0.44 -11.22
CA ALA A 5 2.31 -0.42 -12.38
C ALA A 5 0.91 -1.04 -12.33
N LEU A 6 0.51 -1.62 -11.19
CA LEU A 6 -0.83 -2.17 -11.01
C LEU A 6 -1.93 -1.11 -11.21
N ILE A 7 -1.72 0.10 -10.70
CA ILE A 7 -2.65 1.21 -10.90
C ILE A 7 -2.77 1.56 -12.39
N GLY A 8 -1.65 1.61 -13.11
CA GLY A 8 -1.61 1.83 -14.56
C GLY A 8 -2.43 0.78 -15.31
N ASP A 9 -2.20 -0.50 -15.04
CA ASP A 9 -2.92 -1.60 -15.67
C ASP A 9 -4.44 -1.51 -15.43
N VAL A 10 -4.87 -1.13 -14.22
CA VAL A 10 -6.30 -0.96 -13.90
C VAL A 10 -6.91 0.22 -14.63
N VAL A 11 -6.20 1.35 -14.72
CA VAL A 11 -6.69 2.53 -15.46
C VAL A 11 -6.77 2.22 -16.96
N ASP A 12 -5.79 1.51 -17.51
CA ASP A 12 -5.77 1.15 -18.93
C ASP A 12 -6.92 0.19 -19.29
N GLU A 13 -7.21 -0.80 -18.43
CA GLU A 13 -8.26 -1.79 -18.68
C GLU A 13 -9.67 -1.27 -18.38
N PHE A 14 -9.85 -0.55 -17.26
CA PHE A 14 -11.18 -0.17 -16.76
C PHE A 14 -11.49 1.32 -16.91
N GLY A 15 -10.54 2.13 -17.35
CA GLY A 15 -10.67 3.56 -17.59
C GLY A 15 -10.70 4.44 -16.34
N ARG A 16 -10.77 3.83 -15.15
CA ARG A 16 -10.82 4.54 -13.87
C ARG A 16 -10.41 3.66 -12.69
N LEU A 17 -10.09 4.32 -11.58
CA LEU A 17 -9.80 3.71 -10.30
C LEU A 17 -10.68 4.33 -9.21
N ASP A 18 -11.50 3.52 -8.54
CA ASP A 18 -12.47 4.00 -7.54
C ASP A 18 -12.13 3.62 -6.10
N LEU A 19 -11.46 2.48 -5.92
CA LEU A 19 -11.17 1.90 -4.60
C LEU A 19 -9.79 1.26 -4.60
N TYR A 20 -9.06 1.50 -3.51
CA TYR A 20 -7.89 0.71 -3.16
C TYR A 20 -8.08 0.15 -1.76
N CYS A 21 -7.76 -1.14 -1.59
CA CYS A 21 -7.85 -1.82 -0.31
C CYS A 21 -6.44 -2.11 0.22
N SER A 22 -6.00 -1.34 1.21
CA SER A 22 -4.75 -1.55 1.95
C SER A 22 -4.85 -2.75 2.91
N ASN A 23 -5.13 -3.93 2.36
CA ASN A 23 -5.35 -5.15 3.14
C ASN A 23 -4.04 -5.90 3.46
N ALA A 24 -2.98 -5.67 2.69
CA ALA A 24 -1.72 -6.39 2.89
C ALA A 24 -1.13 -6.10 4.28
N GLY A 25 -0.83 -7.16 5.03
CA GLY A 25 -0.25 -7.06 6.37
C GLY A 25 0.44 -8.35 6.79
N ILE A 26 1.41 -8.22 7.69
CA ILE A 26 2.10 -9.33 8.35
C ILE A 26 1.92 -9.27 9.86
N GLY A 27 1.80 -10.44 10.48
CA GLY A 27 1.80 -10.62 11.94
C GLY A 27 3.17 -11.10 12.42
N THR A 28 4.16 -10.21 12.42
CA THR A 28 5.52 -10.47 12.95
C THR A 28 5.88 -9.38 13.96
N GLY A 29 6.96 -9.55 14.74
CA GLY A 29 7.36 -8.52 15.69
C GLY A 29 6.38 -8.39 16.86
N MET A 30 5.99 -9.51 17.47
CA MET A 30 5.02 -9.50 18.57
C MET A 30 5.71 -9.62 19.92
N GLY A 31 5.20 -8.86 20.89
CA GLY A 31 5.73 -8.84 22.25
C GLY A 31 7.02 -8.03 22.38
N ILE A 32 7.41 -7.79 23.64
CA ILE A 32 8.57 -6.94 23.96
C ILE A 32 9.92 -7.58 23.61
N ASP A 33 9.95 -8.90 23.41
CA ASP A 33 11.17 -9.66 23.12
C ASP A 33 11.47 -9.76 21.62
N ALA A 34 10.59 -9.24 20.75
CA ALA A 34 10.83 -9.26 19.33
C ALA A 34 11.97 -8.30 18.95
N THR A 35 12.80 -8.73 18.01
CA THR A 35 13.90 -7.92 17.48
C THR A 35 13.38 -6.67 16.79
N ASP A 36 14.12 -5.56 16.88
CA ASP A 36 13.81 -4.32 16.17
C ASP A 36 13.57 -4.52 14.67
N ASP A 37 14.31 -5.42 14.01
CA ASP A 37 14.13 -5.75 12.60
C ASP A 37 12.73 -6.30 12.27
N LEU A 38 12.16 -7.10 13.17
CA LEU A 38 10.81 -7.65 13.00
C LEU A 38 9.75 -6.57 13.23
N TRP A 39 9.99 -5.66 14.18
CA TRP A 39 9.14 -4.49 14.41
C TRP A 39 9.16 -3.55 13.21
N HIS A 40 10.34 -3.20 12.70
CA HIS A 40 10.51 -2.37 11.52
C HIS A 40 9.85 -3.01 10.31
N ARG A 41 10.05 -4.31 10.08
CA ARG A 41 9.41 -5.00 8.96
C ARG A 41 7.88 -4.96 9.05
N MET A 42 7.31 -5.16 10.24
CA MET A 42 5.85 -5.04 10.41
C MET A 42 5.37 -3.62 10.16
N PHE A 43 6.09 -2.61 10.67
CA PHE A 43 5.76 -1.20 10.45
C PHE A 43 5.82 -0.83 8.96
N ASP A 44 6.87 -1.28 8.27
CA ASP A 44 7.08 -1.03 6.85
C ASP A 44 5.96 -1.61 5.99
N VAL A 45 5.49 -2.83 6.30
CA VAL A 45 4.39 -3.45 5.56
C VAL A 45 3.03 -2.86 5.94
N ASN A 46 2.69 -2.89 7.24
CA ASN A 46 1.33 -2.64 7.68
C ASN A 46 0.99 -1.13 7.70
N VAL A 47 1.98 -0.28 7.99
CA VAL A 47 1.79 1.18 8.11
C VAL A 47 2.32 1.88 6.87
N MET A 48 3.62 1.78 6.60
CA MET A 48 4.21 2.53 5.49
C MET A 48 3.77 1.99 4.13
N GLY A 49 3.50 0.69 4.00
CA GLY A 49 2.90 0.09 2.81
C GLY A 49 1.57 0.75 2.45
N THR A 50 0.70 0.96 3.44
CA THR A 50 -0.56 1.70 3.29
C THR A 50 -0.33 3.14 2.85
N VAL A 51 0.61 3.86 3.47
CA VAL A 51 0.94 5.25 3.12
C VAL A 51 1.47 5.35 1.69
N ASN A 52 2.37 4.45 1.30
CA ASN A 52 2.98 4.43 -0.02
C ASN A 52 1.95 4.11 -1.10
N ALA A 53 1.04 3.16 -0.85
CA ALA A 53 -0.05 2.88 -1.77
C ALA A 53 -1.01 4.07 -1.92
N ALA A 54 -1.35 4.75 -0.82
CA ALA A 54 -2.17 5.96 -0.87
C ALA A 54 -1.51 7.10 -1.67
N ARG A 55 -0.18 7.25 -1.59
CA ARG A 55 0.57 8.23 -2.39
C ARG A 55 0.48 7.97 -3.90
N ALA A 56 0.43 6.70 -4.31
CA ALA A 56 0.24 6.34 -5.72
C ALA A 56 -1.23 6.45 -6.15
N PHE A 57 -2.16 6.04 -5.29
CA PHE A 57 -3.61 6.01 -5.55
C PHE A 57 -4.25 7.41 -5.63
N LEU A 58 -4.00 8.26 -4.64
CA LEU A 58 -4.72 9.54 -4.49
C LEU A 58 -4.56 10.51 -5.66
N PRO A 59 -3.39 10.67 -6.31
CA PRO A 59 -3.26 11.52 -7.49
C PRO A 59 -4.16 11.08 -8.64
N VAL A 60 -4.24 9.76 -8.90
CA VAL A 60 -5.09 9.21 -9.96
C VAL A 60 -6.55 9.52 -9.67
N VAL A 61 -7.04 9.20 -8.48
CA VAL A 61 -8.44 9.47 -8.10
C VAL A 61 -8.79 10.95 -8.22
N ARG A 62 -7.91 11.84 -7.73
CA ARG A 62 -8.11 13.31 -7.82
C ARG A 62 -8.11 13.83 -9.25
N SER A 63 -7.42 13.16 -10.17
CA SER A 63 -7.41 13.57 -11.58
C SER A 63 -8.70 13.19 -12.33
N GLN A 64 -9.49 12.27 -11.77
CA GLN A 64 -10.73 11.77 -12.37
C GLN A 64 -11.96 12.65 -12.08
N GLY A 65 -11.83 13.73 -11.30
CA GLY A 65 -12.92 14.66 -10.97
C GLY A 65 -12.88 15.21 -9.56
#